data_AF-A0A6N7Q7A8-F1
#
_entry.id   AF-A0A6N7Q7A8-F1
#
_cell.length_a   1.000
_cell.length_b   1.000
_cell.length_c   1.000
_cell.angle_alpha   90.00
_cell.angle_beta   90.00
_cell.angle_gamma   90.00
#
_symmetry.space_group_name_H-M   'P 1'
#
loop_
_entity.id
_entity.type
_entity.pdbx_description
1 polymer ?
#
loop_
_entity_poly.entity_id
_entity_poly.type
_entity_poly.pdbx_seq_one_letter_code
_entity_poly.pdbx_strand_id
1 'polypeptide(L)' 'MSAKQKEAERGAPWVSLDRAAAHLGLNAAQLRKTLERRATRAADGGTEAMVDGVRARKFGRLWRVRFSDAWGAP' A
#
# COMPACT_ATOMS: atom_id res chain seq x y z
N MET A 1 12.13 -17.37 -9.16
CA MET A 1 11.69 -16.34 -8.20
C MET A 1 12.30 -15.01 -8.63
N SER A 2 11.48 -14.07 -9.11
CA SER A 2 11.90 -12.94 -9.96
C SER A 2 12.66 -11.84 -9.21
N ALA A 3 13.83 -11.47 -9.73
CA ALA A 3 14.76 -10.48 -9.17
C ALA A 3 14.16 -9.08 -8.94
N LYS A 4 13.02 -8.76 -9.57
CA LYS A 4 12.29 -7.49 -9.38
C LYS A 4 11.71 -7.28 -7.98
N GLN A 5 11.55 -8.34 -7.17
CA GLN A 5 11.01 -8.20 -5.81
C GLN A 5 12.05 -7.73 -4.78
N LYS A 6 13.36 -7.91 -5.04
CA LYS A 6 14.44 -7.63 -4.08
C LYS A 6 14.89 -6.16 -4.05
N GLU A 7 14.76 -5.40 -5.14
CA GLU A 7 15.12 -3.96 -5.12
C GLU A 7 14.12 -3.12 -4.31
N ALA A 8 12.85 -3.53 -4.26
CA ALA A 8 11.84 -2.94 -3.40
C ALA A 8 12.05 -3.18 -1.89
N GLU A 9 13.16 -3.82 -1.49
CA GLU A 9 13.52 -4.06 -0.09
C GLU A 9 14.39 -2.94 0.51
N ARG A 10 14.95 -2.01 -0.28
CA ARG A 10 15.26 -0.64 0.21
C ARG A 10 14.02 0.26 0.18
N GLY A 11 12.84 -0.36 0.28
CA GLY A 11 11.57 0.23 -0.09
C GLY A 11 11.13 1.34 0.84
N ALA A 12 10.36 2.27 0.27
CA ALA A 12 9.72 3.37 0.98
C ALA A 12 9.10 2.91 2.32
N PRO A 13 9.12 3.77 3.36
CA PRO A 13 8.55 3.41 4.65
C PRO A 13 7.05 3.11 4.53
N TRP A 14 6.56 2.19 5.37
CA TRP A 14 5.13 2.01 5.54
C TRP A 14 4.54 3.24 6.24
N VAL A 15 3.59 3.90 5.60
CA VAL A 15 2.91 5.08 6.14
C VAL A 15 1.45 4.80 6.51
N SER A 16 0.84 5.71 7.26
CA SER A 16 -0.61 5.66 7.53
C SER A 16 -1.41 5.88 6.25
N LEU A 17 -2.66 5.42 6.27
CA LEU A 17 -3.61 5.68 5.19
C LEU A 17 -3.80 7.18 4.95
N ASP A 18 -3.87 7.98 6.02
CA ASP A 18 -4.06 9.44 5.91
C ASP A 18 -2.88 10.12 5.23
N ARG A 19 -1.65 9.77 5.62
CA ARG A 19 -0.44 10.31 4.97
C ARG A 19 -0.35 9.88 3.51
N ALA A 20 -0.67 8.62 3.22
CA ALA A 20 -0.71 8.12 1.85
C ALA A 20 -1.76 8.84 1.00
N ALA A 21 -2.95 9.08 1.55
CA ALA A 21 -4.01 9.79 0.86
C ALA A 21 -3.61 11.25 0.59
N ALA A 22 -3.02 11.93 1.57
CA ALA A 22 -2.50 13.28 1.40
C ALA A 22 -1.43 13.35 0.29
N HIS A 23 -0.50 12.39 0.25
CA HIS A 23 0.53 12.30 -0.79
C HIS A 23 -0.07 12.03 -2.19
N LEU A 24 -1.13 11.24 -2.26
CA LEU A 24 -1.85 10.94 -3.51
C LEU A 24 -2.85 12.03 -3.92
N GLY A 25 -3.03 13.09 -3.11
CA GLY A 25 -4.07 14.10 -3.35
C GLY A 25 -5.50 13.56 -3.25
N LEU A 26 -5.70 12.48 -2.49
CA LEU A 26 -6.99 11.80 -2.32
C LEU A 26 -7.57 12.03 -0.93
N ASN A 27 -8.88 11.84 -0.79
CA ASN A 27 -9.51 11.70 0.53
C ASN A 27 -9.18 10.31 1.12
N ALA A 28 -8.80 10.26 2.40
CA ALA A 28 -8.48 9.01 3.09
C ALA A 28 -9.61 7.96 3.08
N ALA A 29 -10.88 8.39 3.18
CA ALA A 29 -12.04 7.50 3.08
C ALA A 29 -12.21 6.93 1.67
N GLN A 30 -11.92 7.72 0.63
CA GLN A 30 -11.94 7.25 -0.76
C GLN A 30 -10.83 6.23 -0.99
N LEU A 31 -9.61 6.51 -0.51
CA LEU A 31 -8.50 5.58 -0.58
C LEU A 31 -8.84 4.28 0.17
N ARG A 32 -9.38 4.38 1.39
CA ARG A 32 -9.85 3.22 2.17
C ARG A 32 -10.80 2.34 1.36
N LYS A 33 -11.85 2.94 0.80
CA LYS A 33 -12.87 2.24 0.03
C LYS A 33 -12.28 1.55 -1.19
N THR A 34 -11.31 2.18 -1.85
CA THR A 34 -10.58 1.57 -2.97
C THR A 34 -9.74 0.38 -2.52
N LEU A 35 -9.01 0.49 -1.41
CA LEU A 35 -8.23 -0.61 -0.85
C LEU A 35 -9.11 -1.79 -0.41
N GLU A 36 -10.23 -1.51 0.25
CA GLU A 36 -11.18 -2.54 0.69
C GLU A 36 -11.81 -3.29 -0.50
N ARG A 37 -12.15 -2.59 -1.59
CA ARG A 37 -12.68 -3.22 -2.82
C ARG A 37 -11.66 -4.08 -3.56
N ARG A 38 -10.37 -3.74 -3.46
CA ARG A 38 -9.26 -4.45 -4.13
C ARG A 38 -8.51 -5.38 -3.18
N ALA A 39 -9.04 -5.60 -1.99
CA ALA A 39 -8.42 -6.41 -0.96
C ALA A 39 -8.37 -7.88 -1.38
N THR A 40 -7.19 -8.48 -1.30
CA THR A 40 -6.93 -9.90 -1.53
C THR A 40 -6.28 -10.51 -0.29
N ARG A 41 -6.35 -11.85 -0.18
CA ARG A 41 -5.60 -12.59 0.84
C ARG A 41 -4.16 -12.76 0.38
N ALA A 42 -3.22 -12.36 1.22
CA ALA A 42 -1.80 -12.60 1.04
C ALA A 42 -1.45 -14.05 1.41
N ALA A 43 -0.29 -14.51 0.95
CA ALA A 43 0.21 -15.87 1.23
C ALA A 43 0.41 -16.16 2.73
N ASP A 44 0.62 -15.13 3.53
CA ASP A 44 0.74 -15.22 4.99
C ASP A 44 -0.61 -15.06 5.73
N GLY A 45 -1.73 -15.13 5.00
CA GLY A 45 -3.08 -15.02 5.54
C GLY A 45 -3.56 -13.58 5.79
N GLY A 46 -2.67 -12.60 5.67
CA GLY A 46 -2.99 -11.18 5.79
C GLY A 46 -3.93 -10.68 4.68
N THR A 47 -4.46 -9.47 4.85
CA THR A 47 -5.17 -8.77 3.78
C THR A 47 -4.28 -7.70 3.19
N GLU A 48 -4.10 -7.71 1.88
CA GLU A 48 -3.36 -6.69 1.15
C GLU A 48 -4.13 -6.19 -0.07
N ALA A 49 -3.70 -5.08 -0.64
CA ALA A 49 -4.23 -4.54 -1.88
C ALA A 49 -3.10 -3.90 -2.68
N MET A 50 -3.21 -3.95 -4.00
CA MET A 50 -2.28 -3.27 -4.92
C MET A 50 -3.07 -2.35 -5.85
N VAL A 51 -2.71 -1.07 -5.86
CA VAL A 51 -3.40 -0.03 -6.63
C VAL A 51 -2.35 0.91 -7.22
N ASP A 52 -2.24 0.94 -8.54
CA ASP A 52 -1.42 1.92 -9.27
C ASP A 52 0.04 1.99 -8.77
N GLY A 53 0.65 0.84 -8.44
CA GLY A 53 2.01 0.78 -7.90
C GLY A 53 2.13 1.01 -6.39
N VAL A 54 1.03 1.27 -5.71
CA VAL A 54 0.93 1.38 -4.25
C VAL A 54 0.54 0.03 -3.66
N ARG A 55 1.33 -0.47 -2.71
CA ARG A 55 1.00 -1.67 -1.93
C ARG A 55 0.41 -1.25 -0.60
N ALA A 56 -0.75 -1.79 -0.24
CA ALA A 56 -1.35 -1.58 1.06
C ALA A 56 -1.54 -2.90 1.81
N ARG A 57 -1.40 -2.85 3.12
CA ARG A 57 -1.56 -4.01 4.00
C ARG A 57 -2.42 -3.66 5.20
N LYS A 58 -3.33 -4.56 5.55
CA LYS A 58 -4.28 -4.39 6.63
C LYS A 58 -3.74 -5.01 7.93
N PHE A 59 -3.75 -4.21 8.99
CA PHE A 59 -3.40 -4.59 10.35
C PHE A 59 -4.62 -4.35 11.25
N GLY A 60 -5.45 -5.37 11.43
CA GLY A 60 -6.75 -5.23 12.09
C GLY A 60 -7.67 -4.27 11.33
N ARG A 61 -7.99 -3.11 11.94
CA ARG A 61 -8.84 -2.08 11.35
C ARG A 61 -8.07 -1.03 10.54
N LEU A 62 -6.74 -1.06 10.61
CA LEU A 62 -5.85 -0.05 10.03
C LEU A 62 -5.25 -0.52 8.71
N TRP A 63 -5.08 0.41 7.79
CA TRP A 63 -4.30 0.20 6.57
C TRP A 63 -2.95 0.90 6.70
N ARG A 64 -1.89 0.18 6.32
CA ARG A 64 -0.56 0.74 6.09
C ARG A 64 -0.26 0.67 4.61
N VAL A 65 0.40 1.70 4.11
CA VAL A 65 0.63 1.88 2.67
C VAL A 65 2.13 2.04 2.42
N ARG A 66 2.61 1.40 1.38
CA ARG A 66 3.97 1.51 0.88
C ARG A 66 3.93 1.86 -0.60
N PHE A 67 4.66 2.91 -0.95
CA PHE A 67 4.82 3.36 -2.32
C PHE A 67 5.91 2.54 -3.02
N SER A 68 5.72 2.28 -4.31
CA SER A 68 6.83 1.82 -5.16
C SER A 68 7.76 2.98 -5.48
N ASP A 69 8.95 2.67 -5.97
CA ASP A 69 9.97 3.67 -6.31
C ASP A 69 9.49 4.65 -7.39
N ALA A 70 8.49 4.28 -8.20
CA ALA A 70 7.88 5.13 -9.22
C ALA A 70 7.14 6.35 -8.63
N TRP A 71 6.73 6.30 -7.36
CA TRP A 71 6.02 7.38 -6.67
C TRP A 71 6.96 8.28 -5.85
N GLY A 72 8.19 7.82 -5.56
CA GLY A 72 9.10 8.52 -4.65
C GLY A 72 8.73 8.34 -3.17
N ALA A 73 9.44 9.06 -2.29
CA ALA A 73 9.20 9.01 -0.85
C ALA A 73 8.04 9.97 -0.44
N PRO A 74 7.09 9.50 0.38
CA PRO A 74 5.99 10.31 0.92
C PRO A 74 6.39 11.15 2.14
#